data_AF-A0A174PNY4-F1
#
_entry.id   AF-A0A174PNY4-F1
#
_cell.length_a   1.000
_cell.length_b   1.000
_cell.length_c   1.000
_cell.angle_alpha   90.00
_cell.angle_beta   90.00
_cell.angle_gamma   90.00
#
_symmetry.space_group_name_H-M   'P 1'
#
loop_
_entity.id
_entity.type
_entity.pdbx_description
1 polymer ?
#
loop_
_entity_poly.entity_id
_entity_poly.type
_entity_poly.pdbx_seq_one_letter_code
_entity_poly.pdbx_strand_id
1 'polypeptide(L)'
;MVTLKDIAERAGVSMMTVSRVMNGKEGKVSEKTAERIRTLADEMGYIPNSSARSLAARSSQIITFRLRSWNAEGAIFLGLFDEEVQQIQNSNRIPLIFIDSYSNVRQLINIGIDDYKGGQLAADYFF
;
A
#
# COMPACT_ATOMS: atom_id res chain seq x y z
N MET A 1 -10.73 16.75 2.66
CA MET A 1 -10.71 15.48 1.91
C MET A 1 -10.71 14.37 2.95
N VAL A 2 -11.68 13.45 2.89
CA VAL A 2 -11.79 12.36 3.87
C VAL A 2 -10.73 11.30 3.59
N THR A 3 -10.05 10.86 4.63
CA THR A 3 -8.97 9.87 4.58
C THR A 3 -9.40 8.56 5.23
N LEU A 4 -8.62 7.49 5.01
CA LEU A 4 -8.84 6.21 5.69
C LEU A 4 -8.73 6.34 7.22
N LYS A 5 -7.93 7.30 7.71
CA LYS A 5 -7.77 7.58 9.14
C LYS A 5 -9.08 8.14 9.73
N ASP A 6 -9.71 9.09 9.03
CA ASP A 6 -10.97 9.69 9.48
C ASP A 6 -12.09 8.64 9.57
N ILE A 7 -12.17 7.74 8.58
CA ILE A 7 -13.13 6.63 8.59
C ILE A 7 -12.82 5.66 9.75
N ALA A 8 -11.54 5.38 10.02
CA ALA A 8 -11.13 4.47 11.08
C ALA A 8 -11.52 4.99 12.47
N GLU A 9 -11.29 6.27 12.72
CA GLU A 9 -11.69 6.94 13.96
C GLU A 9 -13.23 6.89 14.14
N ARG A 10 -13.98 7.16 13.06
CA ARG A 10 -15.46 7.13 13.08
C ARG A 10 -16.03 5.72 13.25
N ALA A 11 -15.38 4.73 12.65
CA ALA A 11 -15.79 3.33 12.72
C ALA A 11 -15.36 2.64 14.02
N GLY A 12 -14.40 3.22 14.77
CA GLY A 12 -13.84 2.63 15.98
C GLY A 12 -12.95 1.42 15.70
N VAL A 13 -12.25 1.43 14.56
CA VAL A 13 -11.39 0.32 14.11
C VAL A 13 -10.01 0.85 13.70
N SER A 14 -9.05 -0.04 13.47
CA SER A 14 -7.74 0.37 12.96
C SER A 14 -7.82 0.85 11.50
N MET A 15 -6.94 1.78 11.12
CA MET A 15 -6.78 2.20 9.71
C MET A 15 -6.50 1.00 8.78
N MET A 16 -5.78 -0.01 9.27
CA MET A 16 -5.51 -1.24 8.53
C MET A 16 -6.80 -2.05 8.27
N THR A 17 -7.75 -2.05 9.20
CA THR A 17 -9.07 -2.68 9.03
C THR A 17 -9.86 -1.97 7.93
N VAL A 18 -9.90 -0.63 7.96
CA VAL A 18 -10.58 0.16 6.91
C VAL A 18 -9.93 -0.07 5.54
N SER A 19 -8.59 -0.03 5.48
CA SER A 19 -7.85 -0.29 4.24
C SER A 19 -8.18 -1.67 3.65
N ARG A 20 -8.29 -2.72 4.48
CA ARG A 20 -8.67 -4.06 4.01
C ARG A 20 -10.05 -4.09 3.39
N VAL A 21 -11.03 -3.43 4.00
CA VAL A 21 -12.40 -3.36 3.50
C VAL A 21 -12.45 -2.57 2.19
N MET A 22 -11.83 -1.40 2.15
CA MET A 22 -11.81 -0.57 0.93
C MET A 22 -11.04 -1.22 -0.24
N ASN A 23 -10.14 -2.17 0.03
CA ASN A 23 -9.37 -2.90 -0.97
C ASN A 23 -9.91 -4.32 -1.23
N GLY A 24 -11.07 -4.71 -0.69
CA GLY A 24 -11.66 -6.04 -0.90
C GLY A 24 -10.85 -7.20 -0.29
N LYS A 25 -9.95 -6.90 0.66
CA LYS A 25 -9.09 -7.87 1.38
C LYS A 25 -9.63 -8.12 2.80
N GLU A 26 -10.95 -8.17 2.95
CA GLU A 26 -11.68 -8.16 4.24
C GLU A 26 -11.78 -9.51 4.96
N GLY A 27 -11.12 -10.57 4.51
CA GLY A 27 -11.32 -11.94 5.02
C GLY A 27 -11.11 -12.21 6.53
N LYS A 28 -10.58 -11.27 7.32
CA LYS A 28 -10.53 -11.36 8.81
C LYS A 28 -11.49 -10.39 9.52
N VAL A 29 -12.26 -9.63 8.76
CA VAL A 29 -13.20 -8.61 9.22
C VAL A 29 -14.59 -9.23 9.15
N SER A 30 -15.38 -9.09 10.21
CA SER A 30 -16.76 -9.56 10.17
C SER A 30 -17.56 -8.75 9.16
N GLU A 31 -18.51 -9.37 8.45
CA GLU A 31 -19.30 -8.65 7.44
C GLU A 31 -20.03 -7.45 8.01
N LYS A 32 -20.55 -7.57 9.23
CA LYS A 32 -21.15 -6.44 9.96
C LYS A 32 -20.21 -5.24 10.09
N THR A 33 -18.92 -5.48 10.30
CA THR A 33 -17.91 -4.42 10.42
C THR A 33 -17.53 -3.87 9.05
N ALA A 34 -17.38 -4.74 8.05
CA ALA A 34 -17.09 -4.33 6.68
C ALA A 34 -18.22 -3.45 6.11
N GLU A 35 -19.46 -3.86 6.28
CA GLU A 35 -20.64 -3.11 5.87
C GLU A 35 -20.69 -1.74 6.56
N ARG A 36 -20.49 -1.69 7.88
CA ARG A 36 -20.41 -0.41 8.62
C ARG A 36 -19.33 0.53 8.06
N ILE A 37 -18.16 0.00 7.73
CA ILE A 37 -17.06 0.78 7.15
C ILE A 37 -17.45 1.32 5.77
N ARG A 38 -18.04 0.48 4.90
CA ARG A 38 -18.50 0.89 3.56
C ARG A 38 -19.55 2.00 3.65
N THR A 39 -20.55 1.84 4.53
CA THR A 39 -21.58 2.87 4.76
C THR A 39 -20.97 4.18 5.25
N LEU A 40 -20.06 4.14 6.22
CA LEU A 40 -19.39 5.34 6.73
C LEU A 40 -18.53 6.01 5.64
N ALA A 41 -17.84 5.24 4.81
CA ALA A 41 -17.06 5.78 3.71
C ALA A 41 -17.94 6.55 2.70
N ASP A 42 -19.11 5.99 2.36
CA ASP A 42 -20.08 6.66 1.48
C ASP A 42 -20.68 7.91 2.13
N GLU A 43 -21.13 7.83 3.39
CA GLU A 43 -21.70 8.97 4.13
C GLU A 43 -20.70 10.12 4.28
N MET A 44 -19.43 9.79 4.46
CA MET A 44 -18.35 10.78 4.60
C MET A 44 -17.84 11.29 3.24
N GLY A 45 -18.33 10.74 2.11
CA GLY A 45 -17.87 11.13 0.78
C GLY A 45 -16.40 10.76 0.53
N TYR A 46 -15.94 9.63 1.06
CA TYR A 46 -14.62 9.10 0.77
C TYR A 46 -14.56 8.66 -0.69
N ILE A 47 -13.74 9.37 -1.47
CA ILE A 47 -13.46 9.01 -2.85
C ILE A 47 -12.07 8.35 -2.86
N PRO A 48 -11.98 7.04 -3.14
CA PRO A 48 -10.69 6.41 -3.33
C PRO A 48 -9.98 7.08 -4.51
N ASN A 49 -8.68 7.34 -4.40
CA ASN A 49 -7.92 8.05 -5.42
C ASN A 49 -7.70 7.17 -6.67
N SER A 50 -8.74 6.98 -7.47
CA SER A 50 -8.75 6.18 -8.69
C SER A 50 -7.77 6.67 -9.75
N SER A 51 -7.48 7.97 -9.78
CA SER A 51 -6.46 8.57 -10.65
C SER A 51 -5.05 8.11 -10.26
N ALA A 52 -4.71 8.11 -8.96
CA ALA A 52 -3.44 7.57 -8.48
C ALA A 52 -3.31 6.07 -8.78
N ARG A 53 -4.39 5.29 -8.61
CA ARG A 53 -4.40 3.85 -8.94
C ARG A 53 -4.19 3.59 -10.43
N SER A 54 -4.82 4.39 -11.29
CA SER A 54 -4.69 4.28 -12.74
C SER A 54 -3.28 4.65 -13.21
N LEU A 55 -2.66 5.66 -12.58
CA LEU A 55 -1.29 6.06 -12.86
C LEU A 55 -0.28 4.99 -12.43
N ALA A 56 -0.44 4.43 -11.23
CA ALA A 56 0.34 3.29 -10.74
C ALA A 56 0.24 2.09 -11.69
N ALA A 57 -0.99 1.73 -12.12
CA ALA A 57 -1.23 0.67 -13.10
C ALA A 57 -0.48 0.87 -14.42
N ARG A 58 -0.49 2.09 -14.96
CA ARG A 58 0.21 2.41 -16.20
C ARG A 58 1.73 2.39 -16.02
N SER A 59 2.24 2.87 -14.89
CA SER A 59 3.67 2.85 -14.55
C SER A 59 4.20 1.41 -14.48
N SER A 60 3.50 0.52 -13.75
CA SER A 60 3.86 -0.89 -13.60
C SER A 60 3.96 -1.65 -14.93
N GLN A 61 3.09 -1.34 -15.89
CA GLN A 61 3.12 -1.94 -17.23
C GLN A 61 4.38 -1.54 -18.01
N ILE A 62 4.77 -0.27 -17.94
CA ILE A 62 6.00 0.22 -18.59
C ILE A 62 7.23 -0.44 -17.98
N ILE A 63 7.30 -0.53 -16.65
CA ILE A 63 8.39 -1.20 -15.94
C ILE A 63 8.51 -2.66 -16.40
N THR A 64 7.40 -3.39 -16.41
CA THR A 64 7.35 -4.79 -16.88
C THR A 64 7.85 -4.93 -18.32
N PHE A 65 7.42 -4.04 -19.21
CA PHE A 65 7.90 -4.03 -20.60
C PHE A 65 9.42 -3.80 -20.67
N ARG A 66 9.95 -2.84 -19.90
CA ARG A 66 11.39 -2.53 -19.87
C ARG A 66 12.23 -3.71 -19.41
N LEU A 67 11.85 -4.33 -18.29
CA LEU A 67 12.55 -5.51 -17.75
C LEU A 67 12.64 -6.64 -18.79
N ARG A 68 11.56 -6.90 -19.52
CA ARG A 68 11.54 -7.89 -20.61
C ARG A 68 12.40 -7.47 -21.79
N SER A 69 12.30 -6.20 -22.22
CA SER A 69 13.07 -5.69 -23.36
C SER A 69 14.58 -5.72 -23.13
N TRP A 70 15.01 -5.58 -21.88
CA TRP A 70 16.41 -5.66 -21.47
C TRP A 70 16.87 -7.09 -21.20
N ASN A 71 15.97 -8.07 -21.28
CA ASN A 71 16.23 -9.44 -20.87
C ASN A 71 16.82 -9.50 -19.44
N ALA A 72 16.27 -8.70 -18.53
CA ALA A 72 16.76 -8.60 -17.17
C ALA A 72 16.54 -9.92 -16.41
N GLU A 73 17.57 -10.40 -15.71
CA GLU A 73 17.47 -11.60 -14.86
C GLU A 73 16.90 -11.30 -13.46
N GLY A 74 16.84 -10.03 -13.06
CA GLY A 74 16.25 -9.57 -11.81
C GLY A 74 16.20 -8.04 -11.73
N ALA A 75 15.52 -7.50 -10.70
CA ALA A 75 15.48 -6.06 -10.47
C ALA A 75 15.34 -5.69 -8.98
N ILE A 76 15.84 -4.50 -8.64
CA ILE A 76 15.74 -3.90 -7.32
C ILE A 76 14.96 -2.59 -7.45
N PHE A 77 13.94 -2.41 -6.62
CA PHE A 77 13.10 -1.22 -6.55
C PHE A 77 13.22 -0.53 -5.19
N LEU A 78 13.11 0.78 -5.18
CA LEU A 78 13.22 1.63 -3.99
C LEU A 78 11.96 2.49 -3.86
N GLY A 79 11.36 2.51 -2.68
CA GLY A 79 10.30 3.47 -2.34
C GLY A 79 9.00 3.29 -3.15
N LEU A 80 8.61 2.06 -3.45
CA LEU A 80 7.35 1.78 -4.16
C LEU A 80 6.18 1.57 -3.19
N PHE A 81 4.99 1.94 -3.63
CA PHE A 81 3.76 1.73 -2.87
C PHE A 81 3.20 0.31 -3.07
N ASP A 82 2.38 -0.15 -2.11
CA ASP A 82 1.80 -1.51 -2.07
C ASP A 82 1.14 -1.95 -3.39
N GLU A 83 0.44 -1.02 -4.06
CA GLU A 83 -0.23 -1.29 -5.34
C GLU A 83 0.76 -1.55 -6.49
N GLU A 84 1.85 -0.78 -6.58
CA GLU A 84 2.89 -0.92 -7.60
C GLU A 84 3.67 -2.23 -7.38
N VAL A 85 4.04 -2.50 -6.12
CA VAL A 85 4.72 -3.75 -5.73
C VAL A 85 3.90 -4.96 -6.15
N GLN A 86 2.60 -4.98 -5.82
CA GLN A 86 1.71 -6.09 -6.17
C GLN A 86 1.59 -6.29 -7.69
N GLN A 87 1.47 -5.20 -8.46
CA GLN A 87 1.33 -5.27 -9.92
C GLN A 87 2.61 -5.74 -10.61
N ILE A 88 3.77 -5.19 -10.20
CA ILE A 88 5.07 -5.55 -10.76
C ILE A 88 5.38 -7.01 -10.44
N GLN A 89 5.14 -7.46 -9.21
CA GLN A 89 5.35 -8.86 -8.82
C GLN A 89 4.44 -9.82 -9.60
N ASN A 90 3.15 -9.48 -9.79
CA ASN A 90 2.21 -10.34 -10.52
C ASN A 90 2.53 -10.43 -12.03
N SER A 91 3.16 -9.40 -12.59
CA SER A 91 3.40 -9.27 -14.03
C SER A 91 4.77 -9.79 -14.50
N ASN A 92 5.67 -10.08 -13.55
CA ASN A 92 7.05 -10.48 -13.79
C ASN A 92 7.37 -11.80 -13.06
N ARG A 93 8.19 -12.66 -13.68
CA ARG A 93 8.59 -13.96 -13.11
C ARG A 93 10.05 -14.00 -12.67
N ILE A 94 10.79 -12.91 -12.88
CA ILE A 94 12.18 -12.79 -12.46
C ILE A 94 12.25 -12.44 -10.97
N PRO A 95 13.34 -12.78 -10.27
CA PRO A 95 13.59 -12.31 -8.90
C PRO A 95 13.50 -10.78 -8.78
N LEU A 96 12.67 -10.31 -7.85
CA LEU A 96 12.47 -8.89 -7.57
C LEU A 96 12.73 -8.61 -6.09
N ILE A 97 13.50 -7.55 -5.82
CA ILE A 97 13.75 -7.04 -4.47
C ILE A 97 13.12 -5.65 -4.38
N PHE A 98 12.42 -5.39 -3.27
CA PHE A 98 11.84 -4.09 -3.00
C PHE A 98 12.34 -3.61 -1.65
N ILE A 99 12.95 -2.43 -1.66
CA ILE A 99 13.56 -1.78 -0.50
C ILE A 99 12.72 -0.56 -0.17
N ASP A 100 12.56 -0.29 1.13
CA ASP A 100 11.75 0.81 1.63
C ASP A 100 10.35 0.86 1.02
N SER A 101 9.77 -0.31 0.76
CA SER A 101 8.47 -0.46 0.10
C SER A 101 7.49 -1.06 1.10
N TYR A 102 6.68 -0.17 1.71
CA TYR A 102 5.69 -0.55 2.71
C TYR A 102 4.51 -1.28 2.07
N SER A 103 4.63 -2.60 1.96
CA SER A 103 3.67 -3.47 1.26
C SER A 103 3.15 -4.59 2.16
N ASN A 104 1.86 -4.93 2.00
CA ASN A 104 1.22 -6.06 2.67
C ASN A 104 1.34 -7.37 1.87
N VAL A 105 2.01 -7.34 0.73
CA VAL A 105 2.25 -8.51 -0.11
C VAL A 105 3.10 -9.51 0.69
N ARG A 106 2.55 -10.72 0.88
CA ARG A 106 3.27 -11.79 1.60
C ARG A 106 4.54 -12.15 0.81
N GLN A 107 5.64 -12.39 1.53
CA GLN A 107 6.96 -12.78 1.03
C GLN A 107 7.89 -11.65 0.53
N LEU A 108 7.62 -10.39 0.88
CA LEU A 108 8.64 -9.35 0.77
C LEU A 108 9.52 -9.29 2.01
N ILE A 109 10.83 -9.45 1.81
CA ILE A 109 11.84 -9.02 2.78
C ILE A 109 12.07 -7.54 2.51
N ASN A 110 11.33 -6.68 3.22
CA ASN A 110 11.56 -5.25 3.17
C ASN A 110 12.74 -4.90 4.09
N ILE A 111 13.80 -4.34 3.52
CA ILE A 111 14.86 -3.70 4.29
C ILE A 111 14.50 -2.22 4.37
N GLY A 112 14.12 -1.77 5.56
CA GLY A 112 13.74 -0.39 5.83
C GLY A 112 14.65 0.23 6.89
N ILE A 113 14.62 1.55 6.96
CA ILE A 113 15.18 2.31 8.07
C ILE A 113 14.18 2.32 9.24
N ASP A 114 14.67 2.35 10.48
CA ASP A 114 13.81 2.46 11.66
C ASP A 114 13.34 3.91 11.82
N ASP A 115 12.36 4.29 11.01
CA ASP A 115 11.80 5.65 10.97
C ASP A 115 11.28 6.10 12.34
N TYR A 116 10.72 5.16 13.12
CA TYR A 116 10.19 5.44 14.43
C TYR A 116 11.29 5.82 15.41
N LYS A 117 12.32 4.97 15.55
CA LYS A 117 13.46 5.26 16.43
C LYS A 117 14.27 6.45 15.95
N GLY A 118 14.44 6.58 14.64
CA GLY A 118 15.09 7.74 14.03
C GLY A 118 14.38 9.05 14.38
N GLY A 119 13.04 9.05 14.31
CA GLY A 119 12.21 10.19 14.71
C GLY A 119 12.31 10.51 16.20
N GLN A 120 12.29 9.49 17.08
CA GLN A 120 12.51 9.69 18.52
C GLN A 120 13.87 10.31 18.80
N LEU A 121 14.95 9.76 18.24
CA LEU A 121 16.31 10.27 18.45
C LEU A 121 16.47 11.71 17.95
N ALA A 122 15.82 12.06 16.85
CA ALA A 122 15.82 13.44 16.35
C ALA A 122 15.08 14.38 17.32
N ALA A 123 13.92 13.98 17.83
CA ALA A 123 13.18 14.76 18.81
C ALA A 123 13.99 14.98 20.10
N ASP A 124 14.61 13.92 20.64
CA ASP A 124 15.45 13.98 21.85
C ASP A 124 16.71 14.85 21.67
N TYR A 125 17.15 15.08 20.43
CA TYR A 125 18.31 15.93 20.13
C TYR A 125 17.94 17.42 20.00
N PHE A 126 16.72 17.71 19.51
CA PHE A 126 16.26 19.07 19.25
C PHE A 126 15.46 19.69 20.41
N PHE A 127 15.04 18.90 21.40
CA PHE A 127 14.29 19.33 22.59
C PHE A 127 14.99 18.88 23.88
#